data_AF-A0A523ALS9-F1
#
_entry.id   AF-A0A523ALS9-F1
#
_cell.length_a   1.000
_cell.length_b   1.000
_cell.length_c   1.000
_cell.angle_alpha   90.00
_cell.angle_beta   90.00
_cell.angle_gamma   90.00
#
_symmetry.space_group_name_H-M   'P 1'
#
loop_
_entity.id
_entity.type
_entity.pdbx_description
1 polymer ?
#
loop_
_entity_poly.entity_id
_entity_poly.type
_entity_poly.pdbx_seq_one_letter_code
_entity_poly.pdbx_strand_id
1 'polypeptide(L)'
;MGTNMAPRNRDWGKKSLENLPLAKFLLEKSFLDEKTLQILLLYYSERARSFEEIARKMGMGRSGVWKRWRRGVESLRRAFYTLELALYLGLLEEETAELVLEDLSDYLDLRKGRKTPEEVRENLQRRMLQALRGEGGKGI
;
A
#
# COMPACT_ATOMS: atom_id res chain seq x y z
N MET A 1 17.74 19.81 -0.95
CA MET A 1 17.25 18.56 -0.33
C MET A 1 15.75 18.65 -0.21
N GLY A 2 15.01 18.13 -1.19
CA GLY A 2 13.55 18.22 -1.21
C GLY A 2 12.96 17.21 -0.22
N THR A 3 12.30 17.69 0.82
CA THR A 3 11.39 16.89 1.63
C THR A 3 10.26 16.43 0.72
N ASN A 4 10.37 15.19 0.24
CA ASN A 4 9.41 14.53 -0.62
C ASN A 4 8.14 14.31 0.22
N MET A 5 7.29 15.34 0.29
CA MET A 5 6.06 15.32 1.07
C MET A 5 5.17 14.20 0.52
N ALA A 6 5.04 13.11 1.28
CA ALA A 6 3.85 12.29 1.18
C ALA A 6 2.63 13.23 1.33
N PRO A 7 1.56 13.06 0.55
CA PRO A 7 0.41 13.95 0.60
C PRO A 7 -0.06 14.12 2.05
N ARG A 8 0.02 15.37 2.54
CA ARG A 8 -0.17 15.81 3.94
C ARG A 8 -1.57 15.58 4.52
N ASN A 9 -2.44 14.83 3.86
CA ASN A 9 -3.82 14.66 4.29
C ASN A 9 -4.36 13.29 3.90
N ARG A 10 -3.96 12.24 4.63
CA ARG A 10 -4.84 11.09 4.78
C ARG A 10 -4.98 10.78 6.25
N ASP A 11 -6.17 11.05 6.76
CA ASP A 11 -6.55 10.78 8.13
C ASP A 11 -6.77 9.28 8.35
N TRP A 12 -5.67 8.53 8.47
CA TRP A 12 -5.71 7.10 8.79
C TRP A 12 -5.74 6.84 10.30
N GLY A 13 -6.01 7.86 11.12
CA GLY A 13 -6.06 7.71 12.58
C GLY A 13 -7.39 7.12 12.96
N LYS A 14 -7.42 5.84 13.32
CA LYS A 14 -8.56 5.17 13.96
C LYS A 14 -9.93 5.35 13.28
N LYS A 15 -10.02 5.95 12.09
CA LYS A 15 -11.02 5.60 11.08
C LYS A 15 -10.62 4.21 10.65
N SER A 16 -11.17 3.27 11.41
CA SER A 16 -11.00 1.85 11.26
C SER A 16 -10.96 1.48 9.77
N LEU A 17 -10.02 0.59 9.40
CA LEU A 17 -10.00 -0.03 8.07
C LEU A 17 -11.39 -0.56 7.67
N GLU A 18 -12.30 -0.77 8.65
CA GLU A 18 -13.74 -0.99 8.48
C GLU A 18 -14.43 -0.07 7.47
N ASN A 19 -14.07 1.20 7.37
CA ASN A 19 -14.73 2.14 6.47
C ASN A 19 -14.06 2.24 5.09
N LEU A 20 -13.06 1.41 4.81
CA LEU A 20 -12.28 1.46 3.57
C LEU A 20 -12.22 0.07 2.94
N PRO A 21 -13.29 -0.37 2.25
CA PRO A 21 -13.40 -1.71 1.68
C PRO A 21 -12.21 -2.12 0.81
N LEU A 22 -11.71 -1.17 0.00
CA LEU A 22 -10.52 -1.39 -0.83
C LEU A 22 -9.27 -1.67 0.01
N ALA A 23 -9.06 -0.92 1.10
CA ALA A 23 -7.90 -1.11 1.96
C ALA A 23 -7.97 -2.46 2.70
N LYS A 24 -9.16 -2.91 3.08
CA LYS A 24 -9.38 -4.25 3.64
C LYS A 24 -9.03 -5.35 2.65
N PHE A 25 -9.61 -5.29 1.45
CA PHE A 25 -9.33 -6.27 0.41
C PHE A 25 -7.84 -6.34 0.08
N LEU A 26 -7.18 -5.18 -0.08
CA LEU A 26 -5.74 -5.14 -0.34
C LEU A 26 -4.93 -5.68 0.83
N LEU A 27 -5.31 -5.40 2.08
CA LEU A 27 -4.64 -5.94 3.25
C LEU A 27 -4.74 -7.48 3.29
N GLU A 28 -5.93 -8.04 3.03
CA GLU A 28 -6.16 -9.49 2.98
C GLU A 28 -5.31 -10.22 1.93
N LYS A 29 -5.00 -9.55 0.82
CA LYS A 29 -4.16 -10.10 -0.26
C LYS A 29 -2.67 -9.75 -0.10
N SER A 30 -2.31 -8.90 0.84
CA SER A 30 -0.94 -8.44 1.04
C SER A 30 -0.13 -9.34 1.99
N PHE A 31 1.18 -9.12 2.04
CA PHE A 31 2.08 -9.72 3.01
C PHE A 31 2.07 -9.05 4.40
N LEU A 32 1.11 -8.16 4.68
CA LEU A 32 1.02 -7.40 5.93
C LEU A 32 -0.17 -7.87 6.77
N ASP A 33 0.03 -7.92 8.09
CA ASP A 33 -1.08 -8.02 9.03
C ASP A 33 -1.55 -6.61 9.46
N GLU A 34 -2.78 -6.52 9.99
CA GLU A 34 -3.38 -5.25 10.39
C GLU A 34 -2.51 -4.45 11.37
N LYS A 35 -1.94 -5.12 12.38
CA LYS A 35 -1.08 -4.46 13.38
C LYS A 35 0.17 -3.87 12.75
N THR A 36 0.75 -4.57 11.78
CA THR A 36 1.94 -4.14 11.05
C THR A 36 1.59 -2.95 10.16
N LEU A 37 0.47 -2.99 9.44
CA LEU A 37 -0.03 -1.84 8.66
C LEU A 37 -0.26 -0.61 9.54
N GLN A 38 -0.91 -0.75 10.70
CA GLN A 38 -1.14 0.35 11.64
C GLN A 38 0.17 0.98 12.14
N ILE A 39 1.18 0.16 12.47
CA ILE A 39 2.50 0.65 12.88
C ILE A 39 3.19 1.42 11.75
N LEU A 40 3.15 0.90 10.52
CA LEU A 40 3.72 1.58 9.35
C LEU A 40 3.01 2.91 9.09
N LEU A 41 1.67 2.94 9.15
CA LEU A 41 0.89 4.16 8.98
C LEU A 41 1.23 5.20 10.04
N LEU A 42 1.34 4.82 11.32
CA LEU A 42 1.75 5.74 12.38
C LEU A 42 3.16 6.31 12.16
N TYR A 43 4.09 5.48 11.68
CA TYR A 43 5.46 5.89 11.38
C TYR A 43 5.53 6.87 10.19
N TYR A 44 4.88 6.56 9.07
CA TYR A 44 4.97 7.34 7.84
C TYR A 44 4.02 8.55 7.76
N SER A 45 2.98 8.61 8.61
CA SER A 45 2.06 9.75 8.65
C SER A 45 2.56 10.91 9.50
N GLU A 46 3.78 10.84 10.04
CA GLU A 46 4.34 11.80 11.02
C GLU A 46 3.48 11.97 12.30
N ARG A 47 2.48 11.09 12.51
CA ARG A 47 1.60 11.09 13.69
C ARG A 47 2.25 10.56 14.95
N ALA A 48 3.42 9.95 14.80
CA ALA A 48 4.27 9.56 15.90
C ALA A 48 5.70 9.99 15.58
N ARG A 49 6.33 10.67 16.53
CA ARG A 49 7.70 11.17 16.40
C ARG A 49 8.75 10.13 16.75
N SER A 50 8.35 9.03 17.38
CA SER A 50 9.25 7.94 17.78
C SER A 50 8.54 6.59 17.95
N PHE A 51 9.32 5.52 18.03
CA PHE A 51 8.79 4.18 18.32
C PHE A 51 8.17 4.07 19.72
N GLU A 52 8.62 4.86 20.69
CA GLU A 52 8.02 4.96 22.02
C GLU A 52 6.61 5.52 21.96
N GLU A 53 6.38 6.52 21.11
CA GLU A 53 5.05 7.07 20.93
C GLU A 53 4.10 6.07 20.25
N ILE A 54 4.59 5.37 19.22
CA ILE A 54 3.84 4.28 18.57
C ILE A 54 3.53 3.18 19.58
N ALA A 55 4.50 2.78 20.40
CA ALA A 55 4.35 1.77 21.45
C ALA A 55 3.22 2.11 22.44
N ARG A 56 3.16 3.37 22.91
CA ARG A 56 2.06 3.85 23.75
C ARG A 56 0.71 3.78 23.05
N LYS A 57 0.62 4.25 21.80
CA LYS A 57 -0.64 4.24 21.02
C LYS A 57 -1.14 2.82 20.73
N MET A 58 -0.22 1.89 20.51
CA MET A 58 -0.51 0.50 20.16
C MET A 58 -0.66 -0.42 21.39
N GLY A 59 -0.41 0.08 22.62
CA GLY A 59 -0.47 -0.74 23.84
C GLY A 59 0.54 -1.89 23.85
N MET A 60 1.74 -1.69 23.31
CA MET A 60 2.77 -2.72 23.17
C MET A 60 4.17 -2.20 23.49
N GLY A 61 5.11 -3.10 23.77
CA GLY A 61 6.50 -2.73 24.06
C GLY A 61 7.22 -2.14 22.83
N ARG A 62 8.09 -1.16 23.07
CA ARG A 62 8.94 -0.50 22.04
C ARG A 62 9.67 -1.49 21.13
N SER A 63 10.28 -2.53 21.70
CA SER A 63 10.98 -3.57 20.94
C SER A 63 10.03 -4.34 20.01
N GLY A 64 8.81 -4.61 20.45
CA GLY A 64 7.77 -5.24 19.63
C GLY A 64 7.36 -4.37 18.45
N VAL A 65 7.18 -3.06 18.67
CA VAL A 65 6.90 -2.09 17.61
C VAL A 65 8.04 -2.06 16.60
N TRP A 66 9.29 -1.92 17.05
CA TRP A 66 10.44 -1.84 16.16
C TRP A 66 10.59 -3.11 15.30
N LYS A 67 10.43 -4.30 15.90
CA LYS A 67 10.48 -5.58 15.17
C LYS A 67 9.38 -5.67 14.11
N ARG A 68 8.14 -5.27 14.44
CA ARG A 68 7.02 -5.27 13.50
C ARG A 68 7.21 -4.26 12.38
N TRP A 69 7.63 -3.04 12.72
CA TRP A 69 7.98 -2.01 11.73
C TRP A 69 9.05 -2.51 10.76
N ARG A 70 10.16 -3.06 11.28
CA ARG A 70 11.25 -3.59 10.47
C ARG A 70 10.78 -4.69 9.52
N ARG A 71 9.95 -5.62 10.02
CA ARG A 71 9.36 -6.68 9.20
C ARG A 71 8.45 -6.10 8.12
N GLY A 72 7.62 -5.11 8.45
CA GLY A 72 6.75 -4.46 7.49
C GLY A 72 7.53 -3.76 6.36
N VAL A 73 8.59 -3.03 6.71
CA VAL A 73 9.48 -2.40 5.72
C VAL A 73 10.16 -3.43 4.84
N GLU A 74 10.60 -4.56 5.42
CA GLU A 74 11.19 -5.67 4.66
C GLU A 74 10.17 -6.31 3.70
N SER A 75 8.92 -6.52 4.13
CA SER A 75 7.85 -7.02 3.27
C SER A 75 7.57 -6.08 2.10
N LEU A 76 7.57 -4.76 2.32
CA LEU A 76 7.40 -3.77 1.25
C LEU A 76 8.54 -3.82 0.23
N ARG A 77 9.80 -3.93 0.71
CA ARG A 77 10.97 -4.06 -0.17
C ARG A 77 10.93 -5.34 -0.99
N ARG A 78 10.59 -6.47 -0.36
CA ARG A 78 10.46 -7.75 -1.05
C ARG A 78 9.36 -7.72 -2.10
N ALA A 79 8.18 -7.20 -1.76
CA ALA A 79 7.08 -7.07 -2.72
C ALA A 79 7.50 -6.23 -3.94
N PHE A 80 8.21 -5.12 -3.73
CA PHE A 80 8.75 -4.31 -4.82
C PHE A 80 9.69 -5.13 -5.73
N TYR A 81 10.71 -5.77 -5.16
CA TYR A 81 11.66 -6.56 -5.97
C TYR A 81 11.02 -7.80 -6.61
N THR A 82 10.02 -8.40 -5.99
CA THR A 82 9.25 -9.50 -6.58
C THR A 82 8.50 -9.01 -7.82
N LEU A 83 7.86 -7.84 -7.75
CA LEU A 83 7.14 -7.27 -8.88
C LEU A 83 8.08 -6.87 -10.02
N GLU A 84 9.18 -6.19 -9.71
CA GLU A 84 10.23 -5.85 -10.68
C GLU A 84 10.78 -7.10 -11.37
N LEU A 85 11.08 -8.15 -10.61
CA LEU A 85 11.56 -9.42 -11.16
C LEU A 85 10.51 -10.09 -12.06
N ALA A 86 9.24 -10.07 -11.65
CA ALA A 86 8.14 -10.64 -12.43
C ALA A 86 7.95 -9.91 -13.76
N LEU A 87 8.01 -8.58 -13.77
CA LEU A 87 7.98 -7.77 -14.99
C LEU A 87 9.19 -8.04 -15.88
N TYR A 88 10.39 -8.01 -15.30
CA TYR A 88 11.64 -8.21 -16.04
C TYR A 88 11.73 -9.58 -16.72
N LEU A 89 11.20 -10.62 -16.07
CA LEU A 89 11.20 -11.99 -16.59
C LEU A 89 9.94 -12.35 -17.40
N GLY A 90 8.99 -11.42 -17.57
CA GLY A 90 7.73 -11.69 -18.29
C GLY A 90 6.84 -12.73 -17.59
N LEU A 91 6.84 -12.77 -16.25
CA LEU A 91 6.00 -13.67 -15.45
C LEU A 91 4.56 -13.17 -15.28
N LEU A 92 4.29 -11.92 -15.65
CA LEU A 92 2.95 -11.34 -15.69
C LEU A 92 2.44 -11.35 -17.12
N GLU A 93 1.14 -11.62 -17.29
CA GLU A 93 0.46 -11.39 -18.57
C GLU A 93 0.58 -9.91 -18.95
N GLU A 94 0.67 -9.64 -20.25
CA GLU A 94 0.90 -8.29 -20.79
C GLU A 94 -0.15 -7.31 -20.25
N GLU A 95 -1.42 -7.71 -20.26
CA GLU A 95 -2.53 -6.91 -19.74
C GLU A 95 -2.38 -6.63 -18.24
N THR A 96 -1.89 -7.59 -17.46
CA THR A 96 -1.66 -7.40 -16.02
C THR A 96 -0.48 -6.46 -15.77
N ALA A 97 0.58 -6.59 -16.55
CA ALA A 97 1.74 -5.70 -16.48
C ALA A 97 1.36 -4.25 -16.80
N GLU A 98 0.54 -4.04 -17.84
CA GLU A 98 0.01 -2.71 -18.18
C GLU A 98 -0.79 -2.11 -17.03
N LEU A 99 -1.76 -2.84 -16.46
CA LEU A 99 -2.57 -2.34 -15.35
C LEU A 99 -1.72 -1.91 -14.14
N VAL A 100 -0.69 -2.70 -13.80
CA VAL A 100 0.27 -2.37 -12.74
C VAL A 100 1.02 -1.06 -13.04
N LEU A 101 1.53 -0.90 -14.26
CA LEU A 101 2.26 0.28 -14.67
C LEU A 101 1.38 1.53 -14.65
N GLU A 102 0.12 1.41 -15.07
CA GLU A 102 -0.81 2.52 -15.00
C GLU A 102 -1.17 2.89 -13.55
N ASP A 103 -1.33 1.92 -12.65
CA ASP A 103 -1.52 2.17 -11.21
C ASP A 103 -0.34 2.95 -10.61
N LEU A 104 0.89 2.58 -10.98
CA LEU A 104 2.10 3.31 -10.56
C LEU A 104 2.13 4.74 -11.13
N SER A 105 1.71 4.92 -12.38
CA SER A 105 1.59 6.25 -13.00
C SER A 105 0.58 7.12 -12.25
N ASP A 106 -0.57 6.56 -11.86
CA ASP A 106 -1.59 7.27 -11.09
C ASP A 106 -1.07 7.73 -9.73
N TYR A 107 -0.28 6.91 -9.03
CA TYR A 107 0.35 7.32 -7.78
C TYR A 107 1.36 8.44 -7.98
N LEU A 108 2.10 8.43 -9.09
CA LEU A 108 3.02 9.52 -9.44
C LEU A 108 2.26 10.81 -9.75
N ASP A 109 1.15 10.72 -10.48
CA ASP A 109 0.28 11.84 -10.80
C ASP A 109 -0.37 12.45 -9.56
N LEU A 110 -0.82 11.63 -8.62
CA LEU A 110 -1.28 12.09 -7.32
C LEU A 110 -0.21 12.89 -6.58
N ARG A 111 1.04 12.42 -6.58
CA ARG A 111 2.16 13.15 -5.94
C ARG A 111 2.49 14.46 -6.65
N LYS A 112 2.27 14.53 -7.95
CA LYS A 112 2.48 15.74 -8.77
C LYS A 112 1.27 16.69 -8.74
N GLY A 113 0.19 16.35 -8.03
CA GLY A 113 -1.04 17.13 -8.00
C GLY A 113 -1.82 17.10 -9.32
N ARG A 114 -1.54 16.13 -10.20
CA ARG A 114 -2.21 15.94 -11.49
C ARG A 114 -3.49 15.10 -11.39
N LYS A 115 -3.66 14.37 -10.29
CA LYS A 115 -4.86 13.59 -9.94
C LYS A 115 -5.20 13.76 -8.46
N THR A 116 -6.48 13.66 -8.14
CA THR A 116 -7.03 13.65 -6.79
C THR A 116 -6.96 12.24 -6.17
N PRO A 117 -6.99 12.11 -4.83
CA PRO A 117 -7.10 10.80 -4.17
C PRO A 117 -8.31 9.97 -4.62
N GLU A 118 -9.43 10.64 -4.89
CA GLU A 118 -10.68 10.03 -5.36
C GLU A 118 -10.51 9.42 -6.75
N GLU A 119 -9.94 10.16 -7.70
CA GLU A 119 -9.67 9.66 -9.06
C GLU A 119 -8.74 8.44 -9.03
N VAL A 120 -7.67 8.48 -8.23
CA VAL A 120 -6.76 7.33 -8.10
C VAL A 120 -7.46 6.12 -7.50
N ARG A 121 -8.34 6.33 -6.50
CA ARG A 121 -9.11 5.24 -5.90
C ARG A 121 -10.04 4.59 -6.92
N GLU A 122 -10.76 5.39 -7.70
CA GLU A 122 -11.69 4.89 -8.71
C GLU A 122 -10.97 4.14 -9.83
N ASN A 123 -9.83 4.64 -10.30
CA ASN A 123 -9.03 3.95 -11.32
C ASN A 123 -8.51 2.62 -10.81
N LEU A 124 -7.97 2.59 -9.58
CA LEU A 124 -7.49 1.36 -8.95
C LEU A 124 -8.61 0.32 -8.82
N GLN A 125 -9.80 0.71 -8.36
CA GLN A 125 -10.94 -0.20 -8.27
C GLN A 125 -11.37 -0.74 -9.64
N ARG A 126 -11.39 0.12 -10.67
CA ARG A 126 -11.74 -0.29 -12.03
C ARG A 126 -10.74 -1.30 -12.59
N ARG A 127 -9.43 -1.05 -12.44
CA ARG A 127 -8.36 -1.93 -12.93
C ARG A 127 -8.30 -3.25 -12.19
N MET A 128 -8.53 -3.24 -10.88
CA MET A 128 -8.63 -4.49 -10.11
C MET A 128 -9.78 -5.38 -10.59
N LEU A 129 -10.93 -4.80 -10.93
CA LEU A 129 -12.04 -5.56 -11.54
C LEU A 129 -11.68 -6.11 -12.92
N GLN A 130 -10.86 -5.39 -13.70
CA GLN A 130 -10.38 -5.87 -15.00
C GLN A 130 -9.41 -7.05 -14.84
N ALA A 131 -8.43 -6.94 -13.92
CA ALA A 131 -7.50 -8.01 -13.61
C ALA A 131 -8.24 -9.30 -13.15
N LEU A 132 -9.20 -9.17 -12.24
CA LEU A 132 -10.02 -10.30 -11.76
C LEU A 132 -10.88 -10.94 -12.86
N ARG A 133 -11.29 -10.18 -13.88
CA ARG A 133 -12.05 -10.71 -15.03
C ARG A 133 -11.15 -11.41 -16.05
N GLY A 134 -9.91 -10.94 -16.22
CA GLY A 134 -8.90 -11.60 -17.06
C GLY A 134 -8.53 -13.00 -16.53
N GLU A 135 -8.41 -13.15 -15.22
CA GLU A 135 -8.15 -14.45 -14.56
C GLU A 135 -9.30 -15.47 -14.76
N GLY A 136 -10.54 -14.99 -14.95
CA GLY A 136 -11.73 -15.84 -15.16
C GLY A 136 -11.99 -16.26 -16.61
N GLY A 137 -11.23 -15.73 -17.58
CA GLY A 137 -11.40 -16.00 -19.02
C GLY A 137 -10.57 -17.15 -19.56
N LYS A 138 -9.68 -17.76 -18.76
CA LYS A 138 -8.86 -18.91 -19.12
C LYS A 138 -9.29 -20.17 -18.38
N GLY A 139 -10.59 -20.43 -18.38
CA GLY A 139 -11.17 -21.71 -18.00
C GLY A 139 -11.83 -22.37 -19.21
N ILE A 140 -11.23 -23.50 -19.64
CA ILE A 140 -11.52 -24.39 -20.79
C ILE A 140 -10.76 -24.03 -22.06
#